data_AF-A0AA35R6Y1-F1
#
_entry.id   AF-A0AA35R6Y1-F1
#
_cell.length_a   1.000
_cell.length_b   1.000
_cell.length_c   1.000
_cell.angle_alpha   90.00
_cell.angle_beta   90.00
_cell.angle_gamma   90.00
#
_symmetry.space_group_name_H-M   'P 1'
#
loop_
_entity.id
_entity.type
_entity.pdbx_description
1 polymer ?
#
loop_
_entity_poly.entity_id
_entity_poly.type
_entity_poly.pdbx_seq_one_letter_code
_entity_poly.pdbx_strand_id
1 'polypeptide(L)'
;MLESIRRAAERGIPVYGECGGLMYLGRSLTGFDGIAHPMAGLLPAVSSMSQSRLSLGYREVEALTDGPLLSAGQQVRGHEFHWSTLEQPPEEGESVYRVVNQGGRPDGFRSGSVSPTF
;
A
#
# COMPACT_ATOMS: atom_id res chain seq x y z
N MET A 1 -16.20 9.79 -5.81
CA MET A 1 -14.73 9.62 -5.97
C MET A 1 -14.32 8.16 -6.17
N LEU A 2 -14.69 7.22 -5.29
CA LEU A 2 -14.32 5.79 -5.38
C LEU A 2 -14.50 5.20 -6.80
N GLU A 3 -15.68 5.40 -7.38
CA GLU A 3 -16.02 4.93 -8.73
C GLU A 3 -15.13 5.52 -9.83
N SER A 4 -14.70 6.79 -9.69
CA SER A 4 -13.82 7.43 -10.67
C SER A 4 -12.44 6.79 -10.68
N ILE A 5 -11.93 6.40 -9.50
CA ILE A 5 -10.64 5.73 -9.36
C ILE A 5 -10.72 4.31 -9.92
N ARG A 6 -11.81 3.58 -9.65
CA ARG A 6 -12.07 2.26 -10.27
C ARG A 6 -12.02 2.32 -11.78
N ARG A 7 -12.79 3.24 -12.37
CA ARG A 7 -12.80 3.43 -13.83
C ARG A 7 -11.45 3.83 -14.41
N ALA A 8 -10.64 4.58 -13.67
CA ALA A 8 -9.29 4.93 -14.11
C ALA A 8 -8.40 3.68 -14.17
N ALA A 9 -8.42 2.86 -13.12
CA ALA A 9 -7.69 1.60 -13.07
C ALA A 9 -8.16 0.61 -14.14
N GLU A 10 -9.46 0.48 -14.37
CA GLU A 10 -10.04 -0.36 -15.44
C GLU A 10 -9.56 0.04 -16.84
N ARG A 11 -9.32 1.34 -17.08
CA ARG A 11 -8.73 1.85 -18.33
C ARG A 11 -7.21 1.66 -18.41
N GLY A 12 -6.59 1.02 -17.42
CA GLY A 12 -5.15 0.80 -17.36
C GLY A 12 -4.34 2.07 -17.02
N ILE A 13 -5.00 3.12 -16.51
CA ILE A 13 -4.26 4.30 -16.03
C ILE A 13 -3.45 3.89 -14.81
N PRO A 14 -2.13 4.20 -14.75
CA PRO A 14 -1.33 3.92 -13.57
C PRO A 14 -1.89 4.63 -12.33
N VAL A 15 -2.11 3.87 -11.25
CA VAL A 15 -2.56 4.40 -9.97
C VAL A 15 -1.55 4.00 -8.90
N TYR A 16 -0.92 5.00 -8.30
CA TYR A 16 0.02 4.83 -7.21
C TYR A 16 -0.54 5.48 -5.95
N GLY A 17 -0.55 4.74 -4.84
CA GLY A 17 -1.13 5.20 -3.58
C GLY A 17 -0.26 4.85 -2.39
N GLU A 18 0.19 5.86 -1.65
CA GLU A 18 1.01 5.69 -0.45
C GLU A 18 0.14 5.79 0.80
N CYS A 19 0.41 4.96 1.82
CA CYS A 19 -0.22 5.00 3.14
C CYS A 19 -1.76 5.11 3.06
N GLY A 20 -2.34 6.28 3.28
CA GLY A 20 -3.79 6.52 3.13
C GLY A 20 -4.33 6.19 1.74
N GLY A 21 -3.50 6.34 0.70
CA GLY A 21 -3.79 5.91 -0.67
C GLY A 21 -3.90 4.39 -0.79
N LEU A 22 -2.98 3.64 -0.17
CA LEU A 22 -3.08 2.17 -0.09
C LEU A 22 -4.40 1.76 0.56
N MET A 23 -4.71 2.37 1.71
CA MET A 23 -5.94 2.10 2.47
C MET A 23 -7.19 2.42 1.64
N TYR A 24 -7.19 3.53 0.91
CA TYR A 24 -8.28 3.94 0.03
C TYR A 24 -8.48 2.99 -1.16
N LEU A 25 -7.41 2.36 -1.65
CA LEU A 25 -7.45 1.43 -2.78
C LEU A 25 -7.88 0.01 -2.35
N GLY A 26 -7.77 -0.33 -1.07
CA GLY A 26 -8.23 -1.59 -0.47
C GLY A 26 -9.74 -1.76 -0.45
N ARG A 27 -10.23 -2.86 0.13
CA ARG A 27 -11.66 -3.21 0.24
C ARG A 27 -12.39 -2.38 1.29
N SER A 28 -11.78 -2.18 2.45
CA SER A 28 -12.37 -1.42 3.54
C SER A 28 -11.32 -0.83 4.49
N LEU A 29 -11.72 0.24 5.17
CA LEU A 29 -10.96 0.88 6.23
C LEU A 29 -11.82 1.02 7.47
N THR A 30 -11.36 0.44 8.58
CA THR A 30 -11.94 0.69 9.91
C THR A 30 -11.30 1.93 10.52
N GLY A 31 -12.13 2.95 10.81
CA GLY A 31 -11.70 4.21 11.40
C GLY A 31 -11.34 4.08 12.89
N PHE A 32 -10.87 5.19 13.48
CA PHE A 32 -10.60 5.25 14.93
C PHE A 32 -11.86 5.10 15.79
N ASP A 33 -13.03 5.36 15.21
CA ASP A 33 -14.35 5.13 15.80
C ASP A 33 -14.78 3.65 15.77
N GLY A 34 -13.96 2.77 15.18
CA GLY A 34 -14.28 1.36 15.01
C GLY A 34 -15.27 1.08 13.88
N ILE A 35 -15.66 2.08 13.09
CA ILE A 35 -16.61 1.93 11.99
C ILE A 35 -15.85 1.54 10.72
N ALA A 36 -16.28 0.45 10.09
CA ALA A 36 -15.74 0.01 8.81
C ALA A 36 -16.42 0.73 7.64
N HIS A 37 -15.62 1.33 6.76
CA HIS A 37 -16.07 2.01 5.56
C HIS A 37 -15.61 1.29 4.29
N PRO A 38 -16.48 1.10 3.29
CA PRO A 38 -16.08 0.52 2.01
C PRO A 38 -15.16 1.47 1.24
N MET A 39 -14.04 0.92 0.75
CA MET A 39 -13.01 1.63 -0.01
C MET A 39 -13.09 1.25 -1.50
N ALA A 40 -12.08 1.58 -2.32
CA ALA A 40 -12.17 1.40 -3.77
C ALA A 40 -12.16 -0.07 -4.21
N GLY A 41 -11.76 -1.01 -3.35
CA GLY A 41 -11.83 -2.45 -3.60
C GLY A 41 -11.00 -2.93 -4.79
N LEU A 42 -9.96 -2.18 -5.16
CA LEU A 42 -9.05 -2.52 -6.26
C LEU A 42 -7.96 -3.50 -5.83
N LEU A 43 -7.81 -3.69 -4.52
CA LEU A 43 -6.81 -4.54 -3.90
C LEU A 43 -7.46 -5.44 -2.86
N PRO A 44 -6.90 -6.64 -2.60
CA PRO A 44 -7.35 -7.53 -1.54
C PRO A 44 -6.96 -7.05 -0.13
N ALA A 45 -6.74 -5.74 0.07
CA ALA A 45 -6.29 -5.16 1.35
C ALA A 45 -7.48 -4.75 2.23
N VAL A 46 -7.39 -5.02 3.53
CA VAL A 46 -8.28 -4.48 4.58
C VAL A 46 -7.41 -3.77 5.61
N SER A 47 -7.76 -2.53 5.92
CA SER A 47 -6.98 -1.68 6.82
C SER A 47 -7.78 -1.26 8.04
N SER A 48 -7.09 -0.99 9.14
CA SER A 48 -7.68 -0.45 10.37
C SER A 48 -6.79 0.63 10.99
N MET A 49 -7.40 1.64 11.57
CA MET A 49 -6.72 2.66 12.37
C MET A 49 -6.71 2.25 13.84
N SER A 50 -5.57 2.41 14.52
CA SER A 50 -5.46 2.17 15.95
C SER A 50 -4.58 3.21 16.63
N GLN A 51 -4.97 3.69 17.81
CA GLN A 51 -4.13 4.57 18.63
C GLN A 51 -3.06 3.82 19.44
N SER A 52 -3.07 2.48 19.42
CA SER A 52 -2.13 1.68 20.21
C SER A 52 -0.87 1.27 19.43
N ARG A 53 -0.84 1.48 18.11
CA ARG A 53 0.28 1.03 17.25
C ARG A 53 0.69 2.12 16.27
N LEU A 54 1.81 2.79 16.60
CA LEU A 54 2.46 3.73 15.70
C LEU A 54 3.62 3.04 14.98
N SER A 55 3.55 2.97 13.66
CA SER A 55 4.71 2.69 12.82
C SER A 55 5.45 4.00 12.59
N LEU A 56 6.68 4.10 13.08
CA LEU A 56 7.56 5.25 12.86
C LEU A 56 8.97 4.79 12.54
N GLY A 57 9.58 5.37 11.51
CA GLY A 57 11.02 5.30 11.29
C GLY A 57 11.42 5.32 9.82
N TYR A 58 12.71 5.44 9.57
CA TYR A 58 13.25 5.39 8.22
C TYR A 58 13.21 3.96 7.67
N ARG A 59 12.94 3.85 6.38
CA ARG A 59 12.93 2.61 5.61
C ARG A 59 13.85 2.74 4.43
N GLU A 60 14.51 1.64 4.12
CA GLU A 60 15.21 1.47 2.85
C GLU A 60 14.46 0.40 2.10
N VAL A 61 14.04 0.71 0.88
CA VAL A 61 13.26 -0.20 0.05
C VAL A 61 13.95 -0.43 -1.28
N GLU A 62 13.87 -1.66 -1.77
CA GLU A 62 14.29 -2.06 -3.11
C GLU A 62 13.05 -2.38 -3.95
N ALA A 63 12.97 -1.80 -5.15
CA ALA A 63 11.93 -2.14 -6.12
C ALA A 63 12.16 -3.54 -6.70
N LEU A 64 11.18 -4.43 -6.54
CA LEU A 64 11.23 -5.80 -7.06
C LEU A 64 10.79 -5.87 -8.53
N THR A 65 10.04 -4.89 -8.99
CA THR A 65 9.55 -4.78 -10.37
C THR A 65 9.58 -3.33 -10.82
N ASP A 66 9.56 -3.11 -12.14
CA ASP A 66 9.41 -1.75 -12.67
C ASP A 66 8.04 -1.18 -12.28
N GLY A 67 8.08 0.01 -11.69
CA GLY A 67 6.92 0.75 -11.23
C GLY A 67 6.92 2.20 -11.73
N PRO A 68 5.86 2.96 -11.44
CA PRO A 68 5.73 4.34 -11.90
C PRO A 68 6.72 5.30 -11.21
N LEU A 69 7.26 4.93 -10.04
CA LEU A 69 8.21 5.76 -9.29
C LEU A 69 9.65 5.25 -9.36
N LEU A 70 9.84 3.93 -9.36
CA LEU A 70 11.14 3.27 -9.23
C LEU A 70 11.28 2.18 -10.28
N SER A 71 12.45 2.09 -10.89
CA SER A 71 12.81 0.96 -11.75
C SER A 71 13.24 -0.24 -10.91
N ALA A 72 13.07 -1.45 -11.44
CA ALA A 72 13.47 -2.68 -10.76
C ALA A 72 14.95 -2.64 -10.32
N GLY A 73 15.22 -3.07 -9.09
CA GLY A 73 16.53 -3.05 -8.44
C GLY A 73 16.95 -1.70 -7.87
N GLN A 74 16.21 -0.62 -8.15
CA GLN A 74 16.49 0.68 -7.54
C GLN A 74 16.20 0.66 -6.05
N GLN A 75 17.14 1.17 -5.25
CA GLN A 75 16.97 1.35 -3.81
C GLN A 75 16.76 2.82 -3.45
N VAL A 76 15.82 3.08 -2.57
CA VAL A 76 15.55 4.43 -2.04
C VAL A 76 15.33 4.40 -0.54
N ARG A 77 15.49 5.56 0.09
CA ARG A 77 15.19 5.77 1.51
C ARG A 77 13.91 6.58 1.64
N GLY A 78 13.02 6.11 2.51
CA GLY A 78 11.77 6.78 2.87
C GLY A 78 11.58 6.76 4.38
N HIS A 79 10.40 7.18 4.81
CA HIS A 79 9.98 7.09 6.20
C HIS A 79 8.57 6.53 6.26
N GLU A 80 8.32 5.65 7.23
CA GLU A 80 6.96 5.24 7.60
C GLU A 80 6.52 6.07 8.79
N PHE A 81 5.32 6.63 8.71
CA PHE A 81 4.65 7.29 9.82
C PHE A 81 3.14 7.07 9.71
N HIS A 82 2.62 6.05 10.38
CA HIS A 82 1.19 5.75 10.34
C HIS A 82 0.69 4.98 11.56
N TRP A 83 -0.58 5.21 11.88
CA TRP A 83 -1.36 4.51 12.91
C TRP A 83 -2.18 3.35 12.34
N SER A 84 -2.06 3.11 11.04
CA SER A 84 -2.81 2.10 10.32
C SER A 84 -2.10 0.75 10.35
N THR A 85 -2.88 -0.32 10.31
CA THR A 85 -2.40 -1.69 10.07
C THR A 85 -3.13 -2.30 8.90
N LEU A 86 -2.45 -3.17 8.15
CA LEU A 86 -3.09 -4.11 7.24
C LEU A 86 -3.37 -5.42 7.97
N GLU A 87 -4.60 -5.93 7.85
CA GLU A 87 -4.95 -7.23 8.41
C GLU A 87 -4.20 -8.36 7.71
N GLN A 88 -4.00 -8.22 6.40
CA GLN A 88 -3.26 -9.14 5.55
C GLN A 88 -2.20 -8.34 4.78
N PRO A 89 -0.94 -8.30 5.26
CA PRO A 89 0.16 -7.70 4.50
C PRO A 89 0.47 -8.54 3.25
N PRO A 90 1.14 -7.95 2.24
CA PRO A 90 1.49 -8.67 1.02
C PRO A 90 2.47 -9.82 1.30
N GLU A 91 2.32 -10.92 0.57
CA GLU A 91 3.34 -11.96 0.50
C GLU A 91 4.45 -11.59 -0.51
N GLU A 92 5.59 -12.28 -0.48
CA GLU A 92 6.71 -12.00 -1.39
C GLU A 92 6.32 -12.01 -2.88
N GLY A 93 5.37 -12.88 -3.28
CA GLY A 93 4.87 -12.97 -4.65
C GLY A 93 3.93 -11.85 -5.07
N GLU A 94 3.43 -11.06 -4.12
CA GLU A 94 2.45 -9.97 -4.33
C GLU A 94 3.09 -8.59 -4.19
N SER A 95 4.21 -8.52 -3.46
CA SER A 95 4.88 -7.27 -3.14
C SER A 95 5.62 -6.65 -4.31
N VAL A 96 5.59 -5.32 -4.38
CA VAL A 96 6.36 -4.54 -5.36
C VAL A 96 7.68 -4.03 -4.78
N TYR A 97 7.79 -3.99 -3.45
CA TYR A 97 8.97 -3.54 -2.74
C TYR A 97 9.40 -4.56 -1.69
N ARG A 98 10.71 -4.54 -1.39
CA ARG A 98 11.31 -5.23 -0.25
C ARG A 98 11.97 -4.23 0.67
N VAL A 99 11.63 -4.25 1.95
CA VAL A 99 12.24 -3.39 2.98
C VAL A 99 13.58 -3.98 3.41
N VAL A 100 14.67 -3.47 2.86
CA VAL A 100 16.01 -4.05 3.03
C VAL A 100 16.54 -3.91 4.46
N ASN A 101 16.23 -2.80 5.14
CA ASN A 101 16.70 -2.54 6.50
C ASN A 101 15.80 -3.16 7.60
N GLN A 102 14.86 -4.03 7.22
CA GLN A 102 13.96 -4.72 8.16
C GLN A 102 13.79 -6.20 7.78
N GLY A 103 14.90 -6.90 7.55
CA GLY A 103 14.89 -8.34 7.29
C GLY A 103 14.20 -8.76 6.00
N GLY A 104 14.10 -7.85 5.02
CA GLY A 104 13.48 -8.13 3.73
C GLY A 104 11.96 -8.19 3.76
N ARG A 105 11.30 -7.53 4.72
CA ARG A 105 9.83 -7.49 4.82
C ARG A 105 9.22 -7.09 3.44
N PRO A 106 8.23 -7.83 2.93
CA PRO A 106 7.47 -7.43 1.75
C PRO A 106 6.67 -6.14 1.99
N ASP A 107 6.66 -5.24 1.00
CA ASP A 107 5.83 -4.04 1.04
C ASP A 107 5.22 -3.69 -0.32
N GLY A 108 4.07 -3.01 -0.26
CA GLY A 108 3.26 -2.66 -1.41
C GLY A 108 2.58 -3.85 -2.08
N PHE A 109 1.67 -3.57 -3.00
CA PHE A 109 0.95 -4.59 -3.77
C PHE A 109 1.07 -4.30 -5.26
N ARG A 110 0.78 -5.31 -6.09
CA ARG A 110 0.51 -5.11 -7.52
C ARG A 110 -0.82 -5.73 -7.92
N SER A 111 -1.70 -4.92 -8.53
CA SER A 111 -2.95 -5.39 -9.12
C SER A 111 -3.24 -4.60 -10.39
N GLY A 112 -2.99 -5.22 -11.56
CA GLY A 112 -3.13 -4.53 -12.85
C GLY A 112 -2.25 -3.27 -12.94
N SER A 113 -2.87 -2.10 -13.14
CA SER A 113 -2.20 -0.79 -13.18
C SER A 113 -2.09 -0.11 -11.80
N VAL A 114 -2.46 -0.79 -10.72
CA VAL A 114 -2.49 -0.26 -9.36
C VAL A 114 -1.32 -0.82 -8.55
N SER A 115 -0.50 0.08 -8.01
CA SER A 115 0.69 -0.29 -7.22
C SER A 115 0.82 0.60 -5.98
N PRO A 116 0.18 0.28 -4.84
CA PRO A 116 0.32 1.07 -3.62
C PRO A 116 1.49 0.60 -2.73
N THR A 117 1.84 1.39 -1.71
CA THR A 117 2.84 1.05 -0.67
C THR A 117 2.49 1.75 0.66
N PHE A 118 3.10 1.34 1.76
CA PHE A 118 3.05 2.11 3.01
C PHE A 118 4.08 3.24 3.07
#